data_AF-A0A932T633-F1
#
_entry.id   AF-A0A932T633-F1
#
_cell.length_a   1.000
_cell.length_b   1.000
_cell.length_c   1.000
_cell.angle_alpha   90.00
_cell.angle_beta   90.00
_cell.angle_gamma   90.00
#
_symmetry.space_group_name_H-M   'P 1'
#
loop_
_entity.id
_entity.type
_entity.pdbx_description
1 polymer ?
#
loop_
_entity_poly.entity_id
_entity_poly.type
_entity_poly.pdbx_seq_one_letter_code
_entity_poly.pdbx_strand_id
1 'polypeptide(L)'
;LRSGTSVGANLVEGIAGSSKNEVIKFNIIALKSANETKYWLCLIRDTVSNVNSSEIEDLINEVNEISKIIAAIVVKSRMNKS
;
A
#
# COMPACT_ATOMS: atom_id res chain seq x y z
N LEU A 1 -1.43 9.46 -8.42
CA LEU A 1 -2.16 10.29 -7.42
C LEU A 1 -3.25 9.50 -6.69
N ARG A 2 -4.31 9.04 -7.38
CA ARG A 2 -5.43 8.31 -6.74
C ARG A 2 -5.03 7.02 -6.00
N SER A 3 -4.12 6.23 -6.58
CA SER A 3 -3.67 4.97 -5.97
C SER A 3 -2.94 5.21 -4.65
N GLY A 4 -2.07 6.22 -4.59
CA GLY A 4 -1.30 6.55 -3.38
C GLY A 4 -2.19 7.03 -2.23
N THR A 5 -3.16 7.92 -2.52
CA THR A 5 -4.11 8.39 -1.50
C THR A 5 -5.08 7.29 -1.05
N SER A 6 -5.43 6.36 -1.94
CA SER A 6 -6.27 5.20 -1.64
C SER A 6 -5.62 4.24 -0.63
N VAL A 7 -4.29 4.18 -0.54
CA VAL A 7 -3.59 3.35 0.48
C VAL A 7 -3.98 3.81 1.87
N GLY A 8 -3.81 5.11 2.16
CA GLY A 8 -4.13 5.69 3.47
C GLY A 8 -5.62 5.62 3.78
N ALA A 9 -6.47 5.92 2.80
CA ALA A 9 -7.93 5.85 2.99
C ALA A 9 -8.38 4.44 3.42
N ASN A 10 -7.95 3.40 2.71
CA ASN A 10 -8.32 2.03 3.07
C ASN A 10 -7.68 1.55 4.38
N LEU A 11 -6.51 2.08 4.76
CA LEU A 11 -5.92 1.76 6.07
C LEU A 11 -6.78 2.33 7.22
N VAL A 12 -7.26 3.57 7.09
CA VAL A 12 -8.15 4.22 8.07
C VAL A 12 -9.47 3.45 8.19
N GLU A 13 -10.09 3.09 7.06
CA GLU A 13 -11.31 2.26 7.05
C GLU A 13 -11.07 0.89 7.69
N GLY A 14 -9.90 0.29 7.46
CA GLY A 14 -9.52 -0.98 8.07
C GLY A 14 -9.39 -0.90 9.58
N ILE A 15 -8.88 0.21 10.13
CA ILE A 15 -8.80 0.44 11.58
C ILE A 15 -10.19 0.64 12.19
N ALA A 16 -11.10 1.28 11.46
CA ALA A 16 -12.49 1.48 11.88
C ALA A 16 -13.39 0.24 11.68
N GLY A 17 -12.86 -0.84 11.11
CA GLY A 17 -13.62 -2.06 10.81
C GLY A 17 -14.20 -2.72 12.06
N SER A 18 -15.50 -3.05 12.01
CA SER A 18 -16.23 -3.64 13.14
C SER A 18 -15.94 -5.13 13.35
N SER A 19 -15.42 -5.79 12.30
CA SER A 19 -15.06 -7.20 12.34
C SER A 19 -13.65 -7.44 11.81
N LYS A 20 -13.02 -8.51 12.27
CA LYS A 20 -11.72 -8.97 11.77
C LYS A 20 -11.71 -9.16 10.24
N ASN A 21 -12.81 -9.63 9.66
CA ASN A 21 -12.92 -9.82 8.21
C ASN A 21 -12.92 -8.47 7.47
N GLU A 22 -13.54 -7.44 8.03
CA GLU A 22 -13.48 -6.08 7.47
C GLU A 22 -12.07 -5.50 7.55
N VAL A 23 -11.41 -5.63 8.70
CA VAL A 23 -10.00 -5.22 8.87
C VAL A 23 -9.14 -5.86 7.77
N ILE A 24 -9.25 -7.18 7.58
CA ILE A 24 -8.50 -7.91 6.55
C ILE A 24 -8.86 -7.41 5.15
N LYS A 25 -10.16 -7.24 4.85
CA LYS A 25 -10.65 -6.80 3.53
C LYS A 25 -10.07 -5.43 3.16
N PHE A 26 -10.18 -4.45 4.04
CA PHE A 26 -9.69 -3.09 3.78
C PHE A 26 -8.17 -3.05 3.66
N ASN A 27 -7.43 -3.76 4.51
CA ASN A 27 -5.98 -3.85 4.39
C ASN A 27 -5.53 -4.56 3.09
N ILE A 28 -6.29 -5.54 2.59
CA ILE A 28 -6.03 -6.14 1.26
C ILE A 28 -6.24 -5.11 0.15
N ILE A 29 -7.27 -4.26 0.24
CA ILE A 29 -7.50 -3.19 -0.75
C ILE A 29 -6.35 -2.17 -0.69
N ALA A 30 -5.93 -1.77 0.51
CA ALA A 30 -4.78 -0.88 0.71
C ALA A 30 -3.50 -1.45 0.07
N LEU A 31 -3.23 -2.75 0.25
CA LEU A 31 -2.08 -3.43 -0.36
C LEU A 31 -2.15 -3.43 -1.90
N LYS A 32 -3.34 -3.64 -2.48
CA LYS A 32 -3.53 -3.54 -3.94
C LYS A 32 -3.24 -2.13 -4.44
N SER A 33 -3.71 -1.09 -3.74
CA SER A 33 -3.44 0.31 -4.07
C SER A 33 -1.94 0.67 -3.92
N ALA A 34 -1.24 0.08 -2.95
CA ALA A 34 0.20 0.27 -2.78
C ALA A 34 0.98 -0.36 -3.96
N ASN A 35 0.62 -1.57 -4.38
CA ASN A 35 1.21 -2.21 -5.56
C ASN A 35 0.94 -1.42 -6.85
N GLU A 36 -0.26 -0.87 -7.03
CA GLU A 36 -0.57 -0.01 -8.17
C GLU A 36 0.28 1.28 -8.14
N THR A 37 0.46 1.87 -6.95
CA THR A 37 1.32 3.04 -6.77
C THR A 37 2.77 2.73 -7.12
N LYS A 38 3.30 1.59 -6.67
CA LYS A 38 4.63 1.11 -7.04
C LYS A 38 4.77 0.96 -8.56
N TYR A 39 3.80 0.32 -9.20
CA TYR A 39 3.80 0.18 -10.66
C TYR A 39 3.92 1.53 -11.37
N TRP A 40 3.12 2.52 -10.96
CA TRP A 40 3.18 3.86 -11.55
C TRP A 40 4.52 4.56 -11.30
N LEU A 41 5.11 4.41 -10.11
CA LEU A 41 6.43 4.97 -9.82
C LEU A 41 7.53 4.35 -10.70
N CYS A 42 7.53 3.02 -10.85
CA CYS A 42 8.45 2.35 -11.77
C CYS A 42 8.27 2.85 -13.21
N LEU A 43 7.01 2.97 -13.67
CA LEU A 43 6.73 3.48 -15.02
C LEU A 43 7.25 4.91 -15.22
N ILE A 44 7.03 5.78 -14.23
CA ILE A 44 7.53 7.17 -14.27
C ILE A 44 9.05 7.21 -14.34
N ARG A 45 9.74 6.43 -13.48
CA ARG A 45 11.20 6.32 -13.47
C ARG A 45 11.75 5.90 -14.83
N ASP A 46 11.08 4.96 -15.49
CA ASP A 46 11.59 4.30 -16.70
C ASP A 46 11.20 5.04 -17.99
N THR A 47 10.18 5.91 -17.96
CA THR A 47 9.63 6.56 -19.19
C THR A 47 9.71 8.07 -19.22
N VAL A 48 9.87 8.75 -18.07
CA VAL A 48 9.90 10.21 -18.02
C VAL A 48 11.36 10.68 -17.96
N SER A 49 11.84 11.38 -18.99
CA SER A 49 13.25 11.76 -19.12
C SER A 49 13.75 12.83 -18.14
N ASN A 50 12.83 13.54 -17.49
CA ASN A 50 13.14 14.74 -16.69
C ASN A 50 12.76 14.58 -15.21
N VAL A 51 12.70 13.36 -14.68
CA VAL A 51 12.47 13.10 -13.25
C VAL A 51 13.79 12.78 -12.55
N ASN A 52 13.89 13.15 -11.27
CA ASN A 52 14.99 12.72 -10.44
C ASN A 52 14.81 11.23 -10.09
N SER A 53 15.57 10.35 -10.74
CA SER A 53 15.47 8.91 -10.53
C SER A 53 15.75 8.50 -9.08
N SER A 54 16.59 9.24 -8.34
CA SER A 54 16.85 8.97 -6.92
C SER A 54 15.61 9.21 -6.07
N GLU A 55 14.90 10.32 -6.28
CA GLU A 55 13.66 10.62 -5.55
C GLU A 55 12.58 9.58 -5.86
N ILE A 56 12.46 9.14 -7.12
CA ILE A 56 11.49 8.10 -7.48
C ILE A 56 11.86 6.77 -6.83
N GLU A 57 13.14 6.42 -6.75
CA GLU A 57 13.59 5.20 -6.07
C GLU A 57 13.33 5.26 -4.56
N ASP A 58 13.51 6.43 -3.92
CA ASP A 58 13.15 6.64 -2.52
C ASP A 58 11.65 6.43 -2.29
N LEU A 59 10.79 6.93 -3.18
CA LEU A 59 9.34 6.70 -3.13
C LEU A 59 8.96 5.22 -3.36
N ILE A 60 9.68 4.52 -4.25
CA ILE A 60 9.50 3.08 -4.46
C ILE A 60 9.88 2.30 -3.19
N ASN A 61 10.95 2.70 -2.51
CA ASN A 61 11.35 2.09 -1.25
C ASN A 61 10.33 2.35 -0.15
N GLU A 62 9.82 3.57 -0.03
CA GLU A 62 8.76 3.92 0.93
C GLU A 62 7.50 3.08 0.69
N VAL A 63 7.01 2.99 -0.55
CA VAL A 63 5.80 2.20 -0.85
C VAL A 63 6.02 0.70 -0.60
N ASN A 64 7.24 0.20 -0.76
CA ASN A 64 7.59 -1.17 -0.41
C ASN A 64 7.52 -1.40 1.10
N GLU A 65 8.07 -0.50 1.91
CA GLU A 65 8.00 -0.58 3.37
C GLU A 65 6.55 -0.54 3.87
N ILE A 66 5.75 0.39 3.33
CA ILE A 66 4.30 0.46 3.62
C ILE A 66 3.61 -0.85 3.25
N SER A 67 3.91 -1.41 2.09
CA SER A 67 3.33 -2.68 1.63
C SER A 67 3.67 -3.84 2.58
N LYS A 68 4.90 -3.91 3.09
CA LYS A 68 5.33 -4.92 4.07
C LYS A 68 4.56 -4.79 5.39
N ILE A 69 4.38 -3.56 5.88
CA ILE A 69 3.62 -3.28 7.11
C ILE A 69 2.17 -3.74 6.95
N ILE A 70 1.51 -3.35 5.85
CA ILE A 70 0.11 -3.75 5.58
C ILE A 70 0.00 -5.27 5.45
N ALA A 71 0.95 -5.92 4.75
CA ALA A 71 0.98 -7.38 4.64
C ALA A 71 1.12 -8.06 6.01
N ALA A 72 1.99 -7.54 6.88
CA ALA A 72 2.14 -8.05 8.25
C ALA A 72 0.84 -7.91 9.06
N ILE A 73 0.10 -6.80 8.93
CA ILE A 73 -1.21 -6.61 9.55
C ILE A 73 -2.20 -7.68 9.07
N VAL A 74 -2.25 -7.95 7.77
CA VAL A 74 -3.14 -8.99 7.18
C VAL A 74 -2.77 -10.38 7.70
N VAL A 75 -1.49 -10.73 7.70
CA VAL A 75 -1.00 -12.03 8.18
C VAL A 75 -1.32 -12.22 9.66
N LYS A 76 -0.97 -11.23 10.50
CA LYS A 76 -1.26 -11.26 11.94
C LYS A 76 -2.75 -11.37 12.22
N SER A 77 -3.56 -10.59 11.50
CA SER A 77 -5.01 -10.66 11.61
C SER A 77 -5.47 -12.08 11.33
N ARG A 78 -5.08 -12.70 10.21
CA ARG A 78 -5.48 -14.09 9.87
C ARG A 78 -5.10 -15.11 10.94
N MET A 79 -3.91 -15.02 11.52
CA MET A 79 -3.40 -15.99 12.52
C MET A 79 -4.14 -15.96 13.86
N ASN A 80 -4.64 -14.80 14.30
CA ASN A 80 -5.38 -14.70 15.57
C ASN A 80 -6.76 -15.35 15.47
N LYS A 81 -6.91 -16.63 15.80
CA LYS A 81 -8.24 -17.25 15.97
C LYS A 81 -8.93 -16.60 17.18
N SER A 82 -10.15 -16.11 16.99
CA SER A 82 -11.06 -15.71 18.07
C SER A 82 -11.38 -16.90 18.95
#